data_AF-A0A5B0VR02-F1
#
_entry.id   AF-A0A5B0VR02-F1
#
_cell.length_a   1.000
_cell.length_b   1.000
_cell.length_c   1.000
_cell.angle_alpha   90.00
_cell.angle_beta   90.00
_cell.angle_gamma   90.00
#
_symmetry.space_group_name_H-M   'P 1'
#
loop_
_entity.id
_entity.type
_entity.pdbx_description
1 polymer ?
#
loop_
_entity_poly.entity_id
_entity_poly.type
_entity_poly.pdbx_seq_one_letter_code
_entity_poly.pdbx_strand_id
1 'polypeptide(L)'
;MSLFAEYAICFLLLLGGAFTLIGAIGLARLPDFFTRLHGPTKATTLGVGAIMLSSVIYFTSQGESIGISEILITVFLFMTAPVSANILAKAAMHIGVKTTENTEGQPWEQ
;
A
#
# COMPACT_ATOMS: atom_id res chain seq x y z
N MET A 1 -10.52 -25.59 -9.21
CA MET A 1 -10.36 -24.18 -9.58
C MET A 1 -10.41 -24.05 -11.10
N SER A 2 -10.88 -22.92 -11.65
CA SER A 2 -10.87 -22.70 -13.10
C SER A 2 -9.52 -22.11 -13.55
N LEU A 3 -9.09 -22.40 -14.79
CA LEU A 3 -7.85 -21.83 -15.36
C LEU A 3 -7.84 -20.30 -15.30
N PHE A 4 -9.00 -19.67 -15.48
CA PHE A 4 -9.14 -18.22 -15.36
C PHE A 4 -8.79 -17.72 -13.95
N ALA A 5 -9.26 -18.42 -12.91
CA ALA A 5 -8.96 -18.06 -11.52
C ALA A 5 -7.45 -18.20 -11.22
N GLU A 6 -6.80 -19.25 -11.73
CA GLU A 6 -5.36 -19.44 -11.59
C GLU A 6 -4.55 -18.30 -12.22
N TYR A 7 -4.88 -17.92 -13.45
CA TYR A 7 -4.21 -16.79 -14.11
C TYR A 7 -4.45 -15.46 -13.38
N ALA A 8 -5.67 -15.23 -12.88
CA ALA A 8 -6.00 -14.03 -12.11
C ALA A 8 -5.19 -13.97 -10.79
N ILE A 9 -5.08 -15.08 -10.07
CA ILE A 9 -4.31 -15.18 -8.82
C ILE A 9 -2.83 -14.90 -9.09
N CYS A 10 -2.22 -15.57 -10.08
CA CYS A 10 -0.83 -15.36 -10.45
C CYS A 10 -0.54 -13.91 -10.82
N PHE A 11 -1.41 -13.30 -11.63
CA PHE A 11 -1.28 -11.89 -12.02
C PHE A 11 -1.36 -10.97 -10.80
N LEU A 12 -2.34 -11.16 -9.91
CA LEU A 12 -2.52 -10.35 -8.71
C LEU A 12 -1.35 -10.48 -7.72
N LEU A 13 -0.79 -11.68 -7.56
CA LEU A 13 0.38 -11.92 -6.71
C LEU A 13 1.63 -11.22 -7.27
N LEU A 14 1.86 -11.32 -8.59
CA LEU A 14 2.98 -10.62 -9.24
C LEU A 14 2.82 -9.10 -9.15
N LEU A 15 1.62 -8.59 -9.40
CA LEU A 15 1.30 -7.17 -9.27
C LEU A 15 1.51 -6.71 -7.82
N GLY A 16 0.97 -7.45 -6.85
CA GLY A 16 1.07 -7.17 -5.44
C GLY A 16 2.52 -7.14 -4.94
N GLY A 17 3.30 -8.14 -5.34
CA GLY A 17 4.74 -8.22 -5.07
C GLY A 17 5.52 -7.07 -5.71
N ALA A 18 5.22 -6.73 -6.97
CA ALA A 18 5.87 -5.62 -7.66
C ALA A 18 5.61 -4.27 -6.97
N PHE A 19 4.36 -3.96 -6.60
CA PHE A 19 4.05 -2.72 -5.87
C PHE A 19 4.68 -2.69 -4.47
N THR A 20 4.73 -3.83 -3.79
CA THR A 20 5.41 -3.94 -2.48
C THR A 20 6.90 -3.66 -2.61
N LEU A 21 7.55 -4.24 -3.62
CA LEU A 21 8.97 -4.01 -3.92
C LEU A 21 9.23 -2.56 -4.32
N ILE A 22 8.44 -2.00 -5.25
CA ILE A 22 8.56 -0.60 -5.69
C ILE A 22 8.37 0.34 -4.50
N GLY A 23 7.41 0.07 -3.61
CA GLY A 23 7.19 0.89 -2.42
C GLY A 23 8.34 0.79 -1.41
N ALA A 24 8.94 -0.38 -1.22
CA ALA A 24 10.13 -0.55 -0.39
C ALA A 24 11.35 0.20 -0.98
N ILE A 25 11.56 0.09 -2.29
CA ILE A 25 12.59 0.85 -3.00
C ILE A 25 12.32 2.36 -2.87
N GLY A 26 11.08 2.80 -3.06
CA GLY A 26 10.68 4.19 -2.91
C GLY A 26 10.96 4.72 -1.50
N LEU A 27 10.64 3.94 -0.47
CA LEU A 27 10.97 4.28 0.92
C LEU A 27 12.48 4.37 1.16
N ALA A 28 13.29 3.54 0.50
CA ALA A 28 14.74 3.50 0.70
C ALA A 28 15.51 4.54 -0.13
N ARG A 29 14.99 4.92 -1.31
CA ARG A 29 15.73 5.70 -2.32
C ARG A 29 15.20 7.12 -2.54
N LEU A 30 13.95 7.42 -2.20
CA LEU A 30 13.40 8.77 -2.46
C LEU A 30 14.06 9.83 -1.56
N PRO A 31 14.22 11.06 -2.06
CA PRO A 31 15.16 12.03 -1.49
C PRO A 31 14.65 12.75 -0.23
N ASP A 32 13.33 12.89 -0.06
CA ASP A 32 12.74 13.62 1.06
C ASP A 32 11.64 12.82 1.77
N PHE A 33 11.25 13.26 2.96
CA PHE A 33 10.26 12.55 3.78
C PHE A 33 8.89 12.40 3.09
N PHE A 34 8.40 13.45 2.44
CA PHE A 34 7.08 13.46 1.81
C PHE A 34 7.06 12.58 0.57
N THR A 35 8.11 12.64 -0.27
CA THR A 35 8.26 11.75 -1.42
C THR A 35 8.40 10.29 -0.97
N ARG A 36 9.19 10.01 0.07
CA ARG A 36 9.31 8.67 0.65
C ARG A 36 7.97 8.13 1.16
N LEU A 37 7.08 8.97 1.69
CA LEU A 37 5.77 8.56 2.20
C LEU A 37 4.84 7.99 1.10
N HIS A 38 5.04 8.37 -0.17
CA HIS A 38 4.32 7.76 -1.29
C HIS A 38 4.67 6.28 -1.53
N GLY A 39 5.89 5.85 -1.16
CA GLY A 39 6.33 4.47 -1.35
C GLY A 39 5.50 3.48 -0.52
N PRO A 40 5.52 3.58 0.82
CA PRO A 40 4.75 2.70 1.71
C PRO A 40 3.24 2.75 1.46
N THR A 41 2.69 3.92 1.14
CA THR A 41 1.24 4.06 0.88
C THR A 41 0.80 3.34 -0.38
N LYS A 42 1.61 3.34 -1.45
CA LYS A 42 1.35 2.52 -2.65
C LYS A 42 1.54 1.03 -2.40
N ALA A 43 2.55 0.66 -1.59
CA ALA A 43 2.81 -0.73 -1.22
C ALA A 43 1.62 -1.34 -0.46
N THR A 44 1.04 -0.63 0.49
CA THR A 44 -0.07 -1.17 1.29
C THR A 44 -1.39 -1.18 0.53
N THR A 45 -1.72 -0.11 -0.20
CA THR A 45 -3.01 -0.01 -0.91
C THR A 45 -3.08 -0.94 -2.12
N LEU A 46 -2.13 -0.84 -3.06
CA LEU A 46 -2.12 -1.65 -4.27
C LEU A 46 -1.40 -2.98 -4.08
N GLY A 47 -0.28 -2.99 -3.35
CA GLY A 47 0.50 -4.20 -3.13
C GLY A 47 -0.25 -5.22 -2.28
N VAL A 48 -0.51 -4.88 -1.01
CA VAL A 48 -1.24 -5.77 -0.10
C VAL A 48 -2.70 -5.96 -0.53
N GLY A 49 -3.34 -4.93 -1.07
CA GLY A 49 -4.70 -5.05 -1.63
C GLY A 49 -4.81 -6.11 -2.74
N ALA A 50 -3.85 -6.16 -3.67
CA ALA A 50 -3.84 -7.18 -4.72
C ALA A 50 -3.59 -8.59 -4.16
N ILE A 51 -2.71 -8.72 -3.15
CA ILE A 51 -2.46 -10.00 -2.47
C ILE A 51 -3.72 -10.49 -1.75
N MET A 52 -4.42 -9.61 -1.02
CA MET A 52 -5.68 -9.97 -0.35
C MET A 52 -6.76 -10.37 -1.36
N LEU A 53 -6.89 -9.66 -2.48
CA LEU A 53 -7.83 -10.03 -3.53
C LEU A 53 -7.51 -11.40 -4.14
N SER A 54 -6.22 -11.72 -4.35
CA SER A 54 -5.80 -13.04 -4.81
C SER A 54 -6.18 -14.15 -3.83
N SER A 55 -6.07 -13.88 -2.53
CA SER A 55 -6.44 -14.80 -1.45
C SER A 55 -7.95 -15.08 -1.47
N VAL A 56 -8.77 -14.03 -1.56
CA VAL A 56 -10.23 -14.17 -1.67
C VAL A 56 -10.64 -15.02 -2.87
N ILE A 57 -10.01 -14.81 -4.04
CA ILE A 57 -10.30 -15.60 -5.25
C ILE A 57 -9.91 -17.07 -5.05
N TYR A 58 -8.77 -17.34 -4.41
CA TYR A 58 -8.29 -18.69 -4.12
C TYR A 58 -9.27 -19.46 -3.23
N PHE A 59 -9.62 -18.92 -2.06
CA PHE A 59 -10.51 -19.59 -1.11
C PHE A 59 -11.94 -19.75 -1.65
N THR A 60 -12.46 -18.71 -2.32
CA THR A 60 -13.77 -18.79 -2.98
C THR A 60 -13.78 -19.89 -4.04
N SER A 61 -12.69 -20.07 -4.80
CA SER A 61 -12.61 -21.11 -5.82
C SER A 61 -12.44 -22.53 -5.25
N GLN A 62 -12.06 -22.66 -3.98
CA GLN A 62 -11.95 -23.94 -3.26
C GLN A 62 -13.25 -24.30 -2.52
N GLY A 63 -14.27 -23.44 -2.57
CA GLY A 63 -15.53 -23.64 -1.86
C GLY A 63 -15.44 -23.33 -0.35
N GLU A 64 -14.34 -22.72 0.08
CA GLU A 64 -14.16 -22.26 1.45
C GLU A 64 -14.75 -20.84 1.60
N SER A 65 -15.33 -20.58 2.77
CA SER A 65 -15.74 -19.21 3.12
C SER A 65 -14.51 -18.33 3.29
N ILE A 66 -14.63 -17.05 2.89
CA ILE A 66 -13.62 -16.04 3.15
C ILE A 66 -13.30 -16.03 4.65
N GLY A 67 -12.02 -16.17 4.99
CA GLY A 67 -11.58 -16.18 6.37
C GLY A 67 -11.81 -14.82 7.02
N ILE A 68 -12.27 -14.82 8.27
CA ILE A 68 -12.43 -13.59 9.07
C ILE A 68 -11.14 -12.77 9.06
N SER A 69 -9.98 -13.43 9.08
CA SER A 69 -8.66 -12.81 9.03
C SER A 69 -8.42 -11.98 7.76
N GLU A 70 -8.88 -12.41 6.59
CA GLU A 70 -8.65 -11.70 5.32
C GLU A 70 -9.44 -10.39 5.27
N ILE A 71 -10.68 -10.44 5.75
CA ILE A 71 -11.52 -9.25 5.91
C ILE A 71 -10.90 -8.32 6.95
N LEU A 72 -10.49 -8.86 8.10
CA LEU A 72 -9.88 -8.05 9.17
C LEU A 72 -8.61 -7.36 8.70
N ILE A 73 -7.71 -8.08 8.01
CA ILE A 73 -6.45 -7.54 7.48
C ILE A 73 -6.75 -6.44 6.45
N THR A 74 -7.68 -6.70 5.53
CA THR A 74 -8.04 -5.73 4.49
C THR A 74 -8.61 -4.46 5.10
N VAL A 75 -9.62 -4.57 5.96
CA VAL A 75 -10.23 -3.41 6.62
C VAL A 75 -9.20 -2.68 7.47
N PHE A 76 -8.43 -3.40 8.28
CA PHE A 76 -7.43 -2.80 9.16
C PHE A 76 -6.38 -2.03 8.37
N LEU A 77 -5.78 -2.62 7.33
CA LEU A 77 -4.75 -1.95 6.53
C LEU A 77 -5.30 -0.77 5.73
N PHE A 78 -6.48 -0.91 5.12
CA PHE A 78 -7.08 0.19 4.35
C PHE A 78 -7.53 1.36 5.22
N MET A 79 -7.89 1.12 6.49
CA MET A 79 -8.21 2.20 7.42
C MET A 79 -6.95 2.81 8.02
N THR A 80 -6.01 1.98 8.47
CA THR A 80 -4.84 2.45 9.23
C THR A 80 -3.80 3.09 8.32
N ALA A 81 -3.53 2.55 7.13
CA ALA A 81 -2.45 3.08 6.28
C ALA A 81 -2.68 4.55 5.85
N PRO A 82 -3.87 4.97 5.36
CA PRO A 82 -4.11 6.36 5.00
C PRO A 82 -4.12 7.30 6.23
N VAL A 83 -4.69 6.84 7.35
CA VAL A 83 -4.75 7.62 8.59
C VAL A 83 -3.34 7.85 9.15
N SER A 84 -2.52 6.79 9.23
CA SER A 84 -1.12 6.89 9.64
C SER A 84 -0.32 7.81 8.72
N ALA A 85 -0.49 7.70 7.39
CA ALA A 85 0.20 8.57 6.45
C ALA A 85 -0.19 10.05 6.63
N ASN A 86 -1.47 10.35 6.81
CA ASN A 86 -1.95 11.70 7.07
C ASN A 86 -1.36 12.28 8.36
N ILE A 87 -1.38 11.52 9.46
CA ILE A 87 -0.80 11.94 10.74
C ILE A 87 0.70 12.17 10.61
N LEU A 88 1.44 11.27 9.94
CA LEU A 88 2.88 11.43 9.69
C LEU A 88 3.17 12.70 8.88
N ALA A 89 2.41 12.96 7.81
CA ALA A 89 2.57 14.17 7.01
C ALA A 89 2.32 15.43 7.84
N LYS A 90 1.24 15.47 8.63
CA LYS A 90 0.93 16.59 9.52
C LYS A 90 2.01 16.83 10.57
N ALA A 91 2.51 15.76 11.20
CA ALA A 91 3.59 15.85 12.17
C ALA A 91 4.88 16.39 11.52
N ALA A 92 5.23 15.89 10.33
CA ALA A 92 6.41 16.34 9.59
C ALA A 92 6.33 17.83 9.21
N MET A 93 5.14 18.32 8.83
CA MET A 93 4.91 19.74 8.59
C MET A 93 5.07 20.57 9.87
N HIS A 94 4.52 20.12 11.01
CA HIS A 94 4.61 20.86 12.28
C HIS A 94 6.04 20.96 12.82
N ILE A 95 6.87 19.93 12.64
CA ILE A 95 8.27 19.94 13.09
C ILE A 95 9.23 20.53 12.05
N GLY A 96 8.74 20.96 10.89
CA GLY A 96 9.54 21.56 9.83
C GLY A 96 10.61 20.64 9.26
N VAL A 97 10.25 19.39 8.90
CA VAL A 97 11.20 18.45 8.28
C VAL A 97 11.77 19.06 7.00
N LYS A 98 13.10 19.09 6.90
CA LYS A 98 13.80 19.59 5.71
C LYS A 98 13.39 18.78 4.46
N THR A 99 13.01 19.50 3.42
CA THR A 99 12.77 18.96 2.08
C THR A 99 13.98 19.19 1.18
N THR A 100 14.03 18.52 0.05
CA THR A 100 15.03 18.81 -0.97
C THR A 100 14.68 20.07 -1.77
N GLU A 101 15.68 20.70 -2.40
CA GLU A 101 15.50 21.95 -3.17
C GLU A 101 14.48 21.81 -4.31
N ASN A 102 14.34 20.61 -4.87
CA ASN A 102 13.39 20.29 -5.95
C ASN A 102 11.97 19.97 -5.44
N THR A 103 11.75 19.94 -4.13
CA THR A 103 10.43 19.64 -3.56
C THR A 103 9.59 20.91 -3.61
N GLU A 104 8.63 20.94 -4.53
CA GLU A 104 7.72 22.08 -4.69
C GLU A 104 6.48 21.98 -3.79
N GLY A 105 6.00 23.14 -3.33
CA GLY A 105 4.84 23.27 -2.45
C GLY A 105 5.23 23.42 -0.98
N GLN A 106 4.78 24.52 -0.37
CA GLN A 106 4.88 24.76 1.08
C GLN A 106 3.47 24.67 1.69
N PRO A 107 2.95 23.45 1.96
CA PRO A 107 1.60 23.28 2.49
C PRO A 107 1.38 23.90 3.88
N TRP A 108 2.44 24.35 4.56
CA TRP A 108 2.38 25.08 5.83
C TRP A 108 2.19 26.60 5.68
N GLU A 109 2.34 27.14 4.47
CA GLU A 109 2.04 28.55 4.15
C GLU A 109 0.60 28.75 3.64
N GLN A 110 -0.19 27.67 3.56
CA GLN A 110 -1.61 27.69 3.18
C GLN A 110 -2.51 27.72 4.43
#